data_AF-A0A327Z077-F1
#
_entry.id   AF-A0A327Z077-F1
#
_cell.length_a   1.000
_cell.length_b   1.000
_cell.length_c   1.000
_cell.angle_alpha   90.00
_cell.angle_beta   90.00
_cell.angle_gamma   90.00
#
_symmetry.space_group_name_H-M   'P 1'
#
loop_
_entity.id
_entity.type
_entity.pdbx_description
1 polymer ?
#
loop_
_entity_poly.entity_id
_entity_poly.type
_entity_poly.pdbx_seq_one_letter_code
_entity_poly.pdbx_strand_id
1 'polypeptide(L)'
;MKSNQKKTYYWGIGLENETYMQFEESSIVSGSFIQEKMGCERYSIDYRTCYKEGTLSTVLETAFDKNKNYKVSRMMNSHSLDKLDLNFQHKTLPNTKPLVDNPEYQGKSIVEVFLESQPYNIQSMLTQKNNPMGSVNFDGDSIEFVTKYFENRTITDSCEELKATKQLFIDKINESGVLSEKLNFPKYNMGINRFMSNQENLVLFNNGTYHFHLTLPTLTQNSRIIDYPSFEAIHINAIYLLQWFEPFFITTLGSPDIMAVISKKYHLNEKFAGGSMRNAMSRYTGVGTFNKVMAKGKILTYKVDEFRKLLKFTKEENIWWRDQIESTLDYALLEDIGLDFNLEKMYQSGFEFRSFDEFPSSYLNDVLLAIVLICEHSLHLPNVSWGHDSVVWNNLVFKSLKHGFETKINNEEKQAVLEVLQLFDITDESKKIQTELNAIEQLDAFFFKILAILHDKYKENNTCIDAMWGQITTTPPTWDNFNKYQVEQHLKQIEALD
;
A
#
# COMPACT_ATOMS: atom_id res chain seq x y z
N MET A 1 15.87 -48.84 1.09
CA MET A 1 15.68 -47.67 1.96
C MET A 1 14.21 -47.27 1.88
N LYS A 2 13.44 -47.38 2.96
CA LYS A 2 12.07 -46.83 2.99
C LYS A 2 12.22 -45.31 2.93
N SER A 3 11.71 -44.67 1.88
CA SER A 3 11.73 -43.20 1.83
C SER A 3 10.89 -42.70 2.99
N ASN A 4 11.51 -41.92 3.89
CA ASN A 4 10.81 -41.26 4.97
C ASN A 4 9.99 -40.13 4.30
N GLN A 5 8.80 -40.47 3.81
CA GLN A 5 7.87 -39.50 3.23
C GLN A 5 7.36 -38.61 4.37
N LYS A 6 8.06 -37.51 4.63
CA LYS A 6 7.67 -36.55 5.67
C LYS A 6 6.54 -35.70 5.09
N LYS A 7 5.30 -36.01 5.49
CA LYS A 7 4.17 -35.09 5.31
C LYS A 7 4.27 -34.00 6.37
N THR A 8 4.22 -32.74 5.97
CA THR A 8 4.37 -31.59 6.87
C THR A 8 3.44 -30.47 6.45
N TYR A 9 2.92 -29.71 7.42
CA TYR A 9 2.26 -28.44 7.15
C TYR A 9 3.31 -27.37 6.84
N TYR A 10 2.99 -26.55 5.85
CA TYR A 10 3.78 -25.43 5.38
C TYR A 10 2.90 -24.19 5.29
N TRP A 11 3.39 -23.06 5.76
CA TRP A 11 2.81 -21.73 5.53
C TRP A 11 3.93 -20.74 5.25
N GLY A 12 3.59 -19.51 4.90
CA GLY A 12 4.62 -18.50 4.66
C GLY A 12 4.13 -17.08 4.82
N ILE A 13 5.05 -16.22 5.27
CA ILE A 13 4.82 -14.78 5.46
C ILE A 13 6.04 -14.04 4.95
N GLY A 14 5.86 -13.24 3.90
CA GLY A 14 6.88 -12.36 3.35
C GLY A 14 6.34 -10.93 3.28
N LEU A 15 7.19 -9.95 3.56
CA LEU A 15 6.85 -8.55 3.53
C LEU A 15 7.76 -7.82 2.54
N GLU A 16 7.16 -6.99 1.70
CA GLU A 16 7.85 -6.00 0.88
C GLU A 16 7.37 -4.61 1.33
N ASN A 17 8.29 -3.66 1.47
CA ASN A 17 7.97 -2.26 1.73
C ASN A 17 8.75 -1.36 0.80
N GLU A 18 8.04 -0.78 -0.16
CA GLU A 18 8.54 0.28 -1.02
C GLU A 18 8.41 1.60 -0.27
N THR A 19 9.49 2.33 -0.05
CA THR A 19 9.47 3.59 0.71
C THR A 19 10.54 4.56 0.21
N TYR A 20 10.60 5.72 0.85
CA TYR A 20 11.56 6.79 0.58
C TYR A 20 12.29 7.13 1.88
N MET A 21 13.40 7.85 1.75
CA MET A 21 14.05 8.48 2.91
C MET A 21 13.83 9.99 2.85
N GLN A 22 13.81 10.63 4.01
CA GLN A 22 13.53 12.04 4.20
C GLN A 22 14.64 12.69 5.01
N PHE A 23 15.09 13.88 4.59
CA PHE A 23 15.98 14.70 5.41
C PHE A 23 15.22 15.27 6.61
N GLU A 24 15.90 15.40 7.76
CA GLU A 24 15.33 16.01 8.96
C GLU A 24 14.82 17.44 8.70
N GLU A 25 15.60 18.22 7.97
CA GLU A 25 15.25 19.60 7.61
C GLU A 25 14.40 19.67 6.33
N SER A 26 13.33 20.47 6.40
CA SER A 26 12.48 20.78 5.26
C SER A 26 13.07 21.92 4.42
N SER A 27 12.69 21.99 3.15
CA SER A 27 12.90 23.17 2.32
C SER A 27 11.85 24.23 2.64
N ILE A 28 12.23 25.51 2.61
CA ILE A 28 11.31 26.65 2.67
C ILE A 28 11.18 27.22 1.26
N VAL A 29 9.96 27.28 0.75
CA VAL A 29 9.67 27.79 -0.59
C VAL A 29 8.49 28.76 -0.55
N SER A 30 8.45 29.71 -1.49
CA SER A 30 7.30 30.61 -1.62
C SER A 30 6.08 29.88 -2.18
N GLY A 31 4.87 30.39 -1.92
CA GLY A 31 3.66 29.89 -2.57
C GLY A 31 3.72 30.02 -4.09
N SER A 32 4.38 31.05 -4.63
CA SER A 32 4.62 31.19 -6.07
C SER A 32 5.45 30.03 -6.62
N PHE A 33 6.48 29.60 -5.89
CA PHE A 33 7.29 28.45 -6.27
C PHE A 33 6.44 27.18 -6.32
N ILE A 34 5.57 26.94 -5.33
CA ILE A 34 4.70 25.75 -5.32
C ILE A 34 3.76 25.73 -6.52
N GLN A 35 3.14 26.87 -6.85
CA GLN A 35 2.23 26.98 -7.98
C GLN A 35 2.94 26.77 -9.33
N GLU A 36 4.15 27.31 -9.50
CA GLU A 36 4.87 27.32 -10.78
C GLU A 36 5.72 26.07 -11.02
N LYS A 37 6.21 25.44 -9.94
CA LYS A 37 7.23 24.38 -10.02
C LYS A 37 6.68 22.99 -9.75
N MET A 38 5.36 22.81 -9.75
CA MET A 38 4.80 21.46 -9.72
C MET A 38 5.15 20.71 -11.03
N GLY A 39 5.90 19.63 -10.90
CA GLY A 39 6.52 18.89 -11.99
C GLY A 39 6.51 17.38 -11.76
N CYS A 40 7.27 16.67 -12.58
CA CYS A 40 7.51 15.24 -12.44
C CYS A 40 8.90 14.98 -11.85
N GLU A 41 9.09 13.81 -11.25
CA GLU A 41 10.44 13.32 -10.95
C GLU A 41 11.13 12.97 -12.29
N ARG A 42 12.45 13.19 -12.38
CA ARG A 42 13.18 13.12 -13.66
C ARG A 42 13.12 11.74 -14.35
N TYR A 43 13.15 10.67 -13.58
CA TYR A 43 13.22 9.28 -14.01
C TYR A 43 11.89 8.53 -13.77
N SER A 44 10.94 9.16 -13.09
CA SER A 44 9.60 8.64 -12.89
C SER A 44 8.59 9.25 -13.88
N ILE A 45 7.36 8.80 -13.72
CA ILE A 45 6.18 9.20 -14.47
C ILE A 45 5.70 10.59 -14.04
N ASP A 46 4.99 11.27 -14.93
CA ASP A 46 4.35 12.54 -14.61
C ASP A 46 2.96 12.33 -13.98
N TYR A 47 2.91 12.36 -12.65
CA TYR A 47 1.66 12.21 -11.88
C TYR A 47 0.65 13.33 -12.15
N ARG A 48 1.06 14.48 -12.68
CA ARG A 48 0.13 15.58 -13.02
C ARG A 48 -0.83 15.18 -14.14
N THR A 49 -0.42 14.23 -14.98
CA THR A 49 -1.26 13.72 -16.08
C THR A 49 -2.43 12.88 -15.58
N CYS A 50 -2.45 12.50 -14.30
CA CYS A 50 -3.57 11.80 -13.67
C CYS A 50 -4.71 12.73 -13.24
N TYR A 51 -4.58 14.04 -13.42
CA TYR A 51 -5.59 15.03 -13.03
C TYR A 51 -6.25 15.61 -14.28
N LYS A 52 -7.55 15.95 -14.18
CA LYS A 52 -8.24 16.67 -15.24
C LYS A 52 -7.62 18.05 -15.44
N GLU A 53 -7.54 18.50 -16.69
CA GLU A 53 -6.92 19.78 -17.05
C GLU A 53 -7.51 20.95 -16.23
N GLY A 54 -6.64 21.80 -15.70
CA GLY A 54 -7.02 22.99 -14.92
C GLY A 54 -7.34 22.75 -13.44
N THR A 55 -7.61 21.51 -13.02
CA THR A 55 -8.05 21.24 -11.63
C THR A 55 -6.94 21.45 -10.60
N LEU A 56 -5.71 21.00 -10.90
CA LEU A 56 -4.56 21.22 -10.04
C LEU A 56 -4.23 22.71 -9.84
N SER A 57 -4.30 23.53 -10.90
CA SER A 57 -4.00 24.96 -10.80
C SER A 57 -4.95 25.68 -9.84
N THR A 58 -6.26 25.43 -9.93
CA THR A 58 -7.24 26.06 -9.03
C THR A 58 -6.94 25.76 -7.57
N VAL A 59 -6.62 24.49 -7.27
CA VAL A 59 -6.38 24.00 -5.91
C VAL A 59 -5.09 24.59 -5.35
N LEU A 60 -4.01 24.57 -6.12
CA LEU A 60 -2.71 25.11 -5.71
C LEU A 60 -2.75 26.64 -5.53
N GLU A 61 -3.39 27.36 -6.45
CA GLU A 61 -3.51 28.82 -6.38
C GLU A 61 -4.31 29.28 -5.15
N THR A 62 -5.32 28.51 -4.75
CA THR A 62 -6.13 28.78 -3.56
C THR A 62 -5.36 28.48 -2.27
N ALA A 63 -4.62 27.37 -2.22
CA ALA A 63 -3.96 26.93 -1.01
C ALA A 63 -2.71 27.73 -0.63
N PHE A 64 -1.94 28.16 -1.64
CA PHE A 64 -0.59 28.66 -1.45
C PHE A 64 -0.46 30.13 -1.86
N ASP A 65 -0.54 31.07 -0.91
CA ASP A 65 -0.38 32.49 -1.17
C ASP A 65 1.03 32.79 -1.73
N LYS A 66 1.08 33.49 -2.87
CA LYS A 66 2.31 33.84 -3.59
C LYS A 66 3.32 34.62 -2.74
N ASN A 67 2.84 35.34 -1.72
CA ASN A 67 3.66 36.20 -0.86
C ASN A 67 4.05 35.54 0.46
N LYS A 68 3.66 34.27 0.68
CA LYS A 68 3.97 33.53 1.89
C LYS A 68 4.91 32.37 1.60
N ASN A 69 5.54 31.88 2.66
CA ASN A 69 6.45 30.74 2.60
C ASN A 69 5.82 29.50 3.23
N TYR A 70 6.24 28.33 2.75
CA TYR A 70 5.71 27.03 3.13
C TYR A 70 6.85 26.02 3.29
N LYS A 71 6.62 25.00 4.11
CA LYS A 71 7.54 23.87 4.27
C LYS A 71 7.24 22.80 3.23
N VAL A 72 8.27 22.34 2.55
CA VAL A 72 8.22 21.19 1.63
C VAL A 72 9.28 20.18 2.04
N SER A 73 8.91 18.90 2.08
CA SER A 73 9.84 17.82 2.42
C SER A 73 10.96 17.72 1.40
N ARG A 74 12.15 17.35 1.87
CA ARG A 74 13.29 16.96 1.05
C ARG A 74 13.44 15.45 1.14
N MET A 75 13.35 14.78 0.01
CA MET A 75 13.23 13.32 -0.08
C MET A 75 14.37 12.73 -0.91
N MET A 76 14.81 11.54 -0.52
CA MET A 76 15.71 10.67 -1.25
C MET A 76 14.92 9.47 -1.74
N ASN A 77 14.88 9.31 -3.06
CA ASN A 77 14.31 8.16 -3.74
C ASN A 77 15.46 7.24 -4.23
N SER A 78 15.14 6.09 -4.84
CA SER A 78 16.18 5.18 -5.35
C SER A 78 17.09 5.85 -6.39
N HIS A 79 16.51 6.69 -7.25
CA HIS A 79 17.24 7.44 -8.26
C HIS A 79 18.21 8.44 -7.65
N SER A 80 17.85 9.05 -6.53
CA SER A 80 18.73 9.95 -5.79
C SER A 80 19.98 9.20 -5.33
N LEU A 81 19.84 7.96 -4.85
CA LEU A 81 20.97 7.14 -4.42
C LEU A 81 21.81 6.58 -5.57
N ASP A 82 21.17 6.12 -6.65
CA ASP A 82 21.82 5.36 -7.73
C ASP A 82 22.28 6.23 -8.90
N LYS A 83 21.66 7.40 -9.12
CA LYS A 83 21.90 8.24 -10.32
C LYS A 83 22.61 9.55 -10.02
N LEU A 84 22.72 9.96 -8.76
CA LEU A 84 23.40 11.19 -8.36
C LEU A 84 24.74 10.90 -7.71
N ASP A 85 25.70 11.79 -7.90
CA ASP A 85 26.93 11.83 -7.10
C ASP A 85 26.73 12.66 -5.80
N LEU A 86 27.81 12.84 -5.03
CA LEU A 86 27.79 13.60 -3.77
C LEU A 86 27.48 15.10 -3.94
N ASN A 87 27.63 15.64 -5.15
CA ASN A 87 27.26 17.02 -5.48
C ASN A 87 25.85 17.11 -6.06
N PHE A 88 25.07 16.03 -5.99
CA PHE A 88 23.76 15.89 -6.60
C PHE A 88 23.76 16.09 -8.13
N GLN A 89 24.89 15.87 -8.78
CA GLN A 89 24.97 15.86 -10.23
C GLN A 89 24.48 14.52 -10.75
N HIS A 90 23.65 14.57 -11.78
CA HIS A 90 23.15 13.36 -12.42
C HIS A 90 24.22 12.70 -13.28
N LYS A 91 24.22 11.37 -13.34
CA LYS A 91 25.10 10.60 -14.23
C LYS A 91 24.98 10.97 -15.72
N THR A 92 23.79 11.36 -16.16
CA THR A 92 23.50 11.72 -17.55
C THR A 92 22.88 13.10 -17.67
N LEU A 93 22.96 13.72 -18.84
CA LEU A 93 22.22 14.93 -19.17
C LEU A 93 20.72 14.63 -19.38
N PRO A 94 19.80 15.56 -19.03
CA PRO A 94 18.37 15.35 -19.22
C PRO A 94 17.98 15.41 -20.70
N ASN A 95 16.93 14.67 -21.08
CA ASN A 95 16.28 14.72 -22.39
C ASN A 95 17.16 14.46 -23.63
N THR A 96 18.33 13.84 -23.47
CA THR A 96 19.19 13.46 -24.60
C THR A 96 18.84 12.07 -25.12
N LYS A 97 18.73 11.92 -26.45
CA LYS A 97 18.62 10.62 -27.13
C LYS A 97 19.70 10.55 -28.23
N PRO A 98 20.75 9.72 -28.11
CA PRO A 98 21.05 8.78 -27.01
C PRO A 98 21.37 9.47 -25.68
N LEU A 99 21.46 8.70 -24.59
CA LEU A 99 21.91 9.20 -23.30
C LEU A 99 23.35 9.71 -23.40
N VAL A 100 23.60 10.92 -22.89
CA VAL A 100 24.92 11.56 -22.85
C VAL A 100 25.34 11.67 -21.39
N ASP A 101 26.58 11.28 -21.07
CA ASP A 101 27.13 11.42 -19.72
C ASP A 101 27.23 12.89 -19.34
N ASN A 102 26.94 13.20 -18.07
CA ASN A 102 27.09 14.55 -17.54
C ASN A 102 28.56 14.79 -17.20
N PRO A 103 29.25 15.78 -17.80
CA PRO A 103 30.65 16.06 -17.48
C PRO A 103 30.86 16.55 -16.04
N GLU A 104 29.81 17.02 -15.37
CA GLU A 104 29.87 17.44 -13.96
C GLU A 104 29.75 16.28 -12.97
N TYR A 105 29.36 15.07 -13.43
CA TYR A 105 29.26 13.89 -12.58
C TYR A 105 30.64 13.37 -12.17
N GLN A 106 30.87 13.20 -10.87
CA GLN A 106 32.16 12.82 -10.28
C GLN A 106 32.51 11.34 -10.41
N GLY A 107 31.79 10.58 -11.25
CA GLY A 107 32.11 9.21 -11.63
C GLY A 107 31.52 8.12 -10.73
N LYS A 108 31.09 8.43 -9.50
CA LYS A 108 30.44 7.48 -8.58
C LYS A 108 29.15 8.05 -8.00
N SER A 109 28.16 7.19 -7.83
CA SER A 109 26.88 7.57 -7.22
C SER A 109 26.98 7.59 -5.70
N ILE A 110 25.99 8.20 -5.04
CA ILE A 110 25.90 8.23 -3.57
C ILE A 110 25.96 6.81 -3.00
N VAL A 111 25.22 5.86 -3.58
CA VAL A 111 25.24 4.46 -3.10
C VAL A 111 26.58 3.78 -3.36
N GLU A 112 27.25 4.05 -4.48
CA GLU A 112 28.58 3.49 -4.77
C GLU A 112 29.60 3.98 -3.74
N VAL A 113 29.61 5.29 -3.45
CA VAL A 113 30.51 5.85 -2.42
C VAL A 113 30.18 5.32 -1.03
N PHE A 114 28.90 5.22 -0.68
CA PHE A 114 28.46 4.63 0.57
C PHE A 114 29.06 3.23 0.74
N LEU A 115 28.85 2.34 -0.25
CA LEU A 115 29.23 0.93 -0.17
C LEU A 115 30.73 0.67 -0.09
N GLU A 116 31.58 1.55 -0.62
CA GLU A 116 33.04 1.41 -0.59
C GLU A 116 33.62 1.32 0.83
N SER A 117 32.98 2.02 1.76
CA SER A 117 33.38 2.04 3.17
C SER A 117 32.76 0.91 4.01
N GLN A 118 31.80 0.18 3.45
CA GLN A 118 30.96 -0.74 4.22
C GLN A 118 31.50 -2.17 4.23
N PRO A 119 31.32 -2.91 5.34
CA PRO A 119 31.66 -4.33 5.39
C PRO A 119 30.74 -5.16 4.47
N TYR A 120 31.20 -6.36 4.11
CA TYR A 120 30.51 -7.24 3.16
C TYR A 120 29.04 -7.49 3.51
N ASN A 121 28.71 -7.65 4.80
CA ASN A 121 27.33 -7.90 5.23
C ASN A 121 26.37 -6.75 4.87
N ILE A 122 26.84 -5.50 4.86
CA ILE A 122 26.04 -4.34 4.43
C ILE A 122 26.00 -4.27 2.90
N GLN A 123 27.13 -4.51 2.23
CA GLN A 123 27.15 -4.58 0.76
C GLN A 123 26.19 -5.63 0.22
N SER A 124 26.11 -6.79 0.87
CA SER A 124 25.22 -7.90 0.50
C SER A 124 23.74 -7.65 0.81
N MET A 125 23.40 -6.58 1.55
CA MET A 125 21.99 -6.20 1.72
C MET A 125 21.40 -5.66 0.42
N LEU A 126 22.19 -4.92 -0.37
CA LEU A 126 21.69 -4.40 -1.64
C LEU A 126 21.70 -5.49 -2.72
N THR A 127 20.64 -5.51 -3.52
CA THR A 127 20.61 -6.33 -4.73
C THR A 127 21.60 -5.77 -5.76
N GLN A 128 22.49 -6.64 -6.20
CA GLN A 128 23.55 -6.35 -7.17
C GLN A 128 23.54 -7.43 -8.26
N LYS A 129 24.20 -7.20 -9.41
CA LYS A 129 24.27 -8.19 -10.49
C LYS A 129 24.83 -9.56 -10.04
N ASN A 130 25.77 -9.53 -9.09
CA ASN A 130 26.41 -10.69 -8.48
C ASN A 130 25.71 -11.16 -7.19
N ASN A 131 24.72 -10.42 -6.68
CA ASN A 131 23.90 -10.77 -5.53
C ASN A 131 22.44 -10.41 -5.83
N PRO A 132 21.71 -11.25 -6.58
CA PRO A 132 20.35 -10.93 -6.99
C PRO A 132 19.34 -11.00 -5.82
N MET A 133 19.77 -11.44 -4.64
CA MET A 133 18.93 -11.73 -3.48
C MET A 133 19.25 -10.80 -2.32
N GLY A 134 19.45 -9.50 -2.56
CA GLY A 134 19.50 -8.50 -1.49
C GLY A 134 18.17 -8.40 -0.73
N SER A 135 18.22 -7.83 0.47
CA SER A 135 17.03 -7.41 1.24
C SER A 135 16.65 -5.94 0.98
N VAL A 136 17.47 -5.21 0.22
CA VAL A 136 17.22 -3.84 -0.22
C VAL A 136 17.35 -3.78 -1.74
N ASN A 137 16.28 -3.38 -2.41
CA ASN A 137 16.21 -3.24 -3.86
C ASN A 137 15.88 -1.79 -4.23
N PHE A 138 16.34 -1.37 -5.40
CA PHE A 138 15.90 -0.12 -6.02
C PHE A 138 14.89 -0.48 -7.11
N ASP A 139 13.60 -0.40 -6.79
CA ASP A 139 12.50 -0.72 -7.70
C ASP A 139 11.77 0.57 -8.11
N GLY A 140 11.82 0.88 -9.42
CA GLY A 140 11.36 2.16 -9.94
C GLY A 140 12.05 3.32 -9.21
N ASP A 141 11.24 4.25 -8.71
CA ASP A 141 11.66 5.38 -7.89
C ASP A 141 11.73 5.05 -6.38
N SER A 142 11.23 3.91 -5.93
CA SER A 142 11.20 3.54 -4.52
C SER A 142 12.43 2.75 -4.06
N ILE A 143 12.70 2.80 -2.75
CA ILE A 143 13.63 1.88 -2.08
C ILE A 143 12.78 0.76 -1.47
N GLU A 144 12.93 -0.45 -1.98
CA GLU A 144 12.17 -1.61 -1.54
C GLU A 144 12.96 -2.41 -0.52
N PHE A 145 12.35 -2.67 0.64
CA PHE A 145 12.88 -3.55 1.68
C PHE A 145 12.08 -4.85 1.70
N VAL A 146 12.77 -5.98 1.62
CA VAL A 146 12.13 -7.30 1.54
C VAL A 146 12.65 -8.24 2.61
N THR A 147 11.74 -9.00 3.24
CA THR A 147 12.10 -10.13 4.11
C THR A 147 12.66 -11.27 3.26
N LYS A 148 13.72 -11.94 3.75
CA LYS A 148 14.41 -13.06 3.09
C LYS A 148 13.86 -14.41 3.53
N TYR A 149 13.39 -14.52 4.76
CA TYR A 149 12.80 -15.76 5.26
C TYR A 149 11.28 -15.76 5.02
N PHE A 150 10.77 -16.88 4.53
CA PHE A 150 9.36 -17.01 4.16
C PHE A 150 8.68 -18.21 4.82
N GLU A 151 9.29 -19.39 4.68
CA GLU A 151 8.67 -20.65 5.10
C GLU A 151 8.50 -20.73 6.63
N ASN A 152 7.29 -21.06 7.05
CA ASN A 152 6.88 -21.27 8.45
C ASN A 152 7.24 -20.11 9.39
N ARG A 153 7.25 -18.88 8.85
CA ARG A 153 7.49 -17.67 9.63
C ARG A 153 6.26 -17.26 10.40
N THR A 154 6.49 -16.58 11.53
CA THR A 154 5.43 -15.90 12.27
C THR A 154 5.34 -14.44 11.85
N ILE A 155 4.21 -13.79 12.12
CA ILE A 155 3.99 -12.37 11.86
C ILE A 155 5.06 -11.55 12.60
N THR A 156 5.33 -11.88 13.86
CA THR A 156 6.35 -11.20 14.66
C THR A 156 7.72 -11.34 14.03
N ASP A 157 8.12 -12.55 13.64
CA ASP A 157 9.43 -12.78 13.02
C ASP A 157 9.61 -11.96 11.73
N SER A 158 8.59 -11.95 10.84
CA SER A 158 8.65 -11.22 9.57
C SER A 158 8.64 -9.71 9.78
N CYS A 159 7.85 -9.21 10.74
CA CYS A 159 7.84 -7.78 11.10
C CYS A 159 9.19 -7.32 11.68
N GLU A 160 9.77 -8.11 12.58
CA GLU A 160 11.06 -7.81 13.20
C GLU A 160 12.20 -7.83 12.18
N GLU A 161 12.19 -8.78 11.25
CA GLU A 161 13.16 -8.84 10.16
C GLU A 161 13.10 -7.61 9.26
N LEU A 162 11.90 -7.20 8.83
CA LEU A 162 11.72 -6.01 8.01
C LEU A 162 12.18 -4.76 8.76
N LYS A 163 11.76 -4.60 10.02
CA LYS A 163 12.15 -3.47 10.88
C LYS A 163 13.66 -3.42 11.10
N ALA A 164 14.29 -4.54 11.40
CA ALA A 164 15.74 -4.62 11.60
C ALA A 164 16.51 -4.27 10.33
N THR A 165 16.04 -4.75 9.17
CA THR A 165 16.67 -4.44 7.87
C THR A 165 16.58 -2.94 7.55
N LYS A 166 15.39 -2.34 7.68
CA LYS A 166 15.18 -0.90 7.50
C LYS A 166 16.07 -0.09 8.44
N GLN A 167 16.07 -0.43 9.72
CA GLN A 167 16.86 0.26 10.75
C GLN A 167 18.36 0.16 10.48
N LEU A 168 18.85 -1.03 10.14
CA LEU A 168 20.27 -1.24 9.83
C LEU A 168 20.71 -0.41 8.61
N PHE A 169 19.88 -0.35 7.56
CA PHE A 169 20.21 0.42 6.37
C PHE A 169 20.27 1.93 6.66
N ILE A 170 19.26 2.49 7.33
CA ILE A 170 19.21 3.93 7.65
C ILE A 170 20.29 4.34 8.66
N ASP A 171 20.63 3.47 9.61
CA ASP A 171 21.71 3.74 10.56
C ASP A 171 23.05 3.75 9.83
N LYS A 172 23.33 2.77 8.96
CA LYS A 172 24.61 2.69 8.26
C LYS A 172 24.80 3.83 7.27
N ILE A 173 23.77 4.25 6.54
CA ILE A 173 23.90 5.40 5.64
C ILE A 173 24.19 6.69 6.43
N ASN A 174 23.52 6.90 7.57
CA ASN A 174 23.76 8.06 8.44
C ASN A 174 25.14 8.02 9.13
N GLU A 175 25.57 6.85 9.64
CA GLU A 175 26.87 6.66 10.28
C GLU A 175 28.03 6.83 9.30
N SER A 176 27.83 6.51 8.02
CA SER A 176 28.88 6.62 6.99
C SER A 176 29.29 8.06 6.71
N GLY A 177 28.44 9.04 7.01
CA GLY A 177 28.66 10.44 6.67
C GLY A 177 28.72 10.72 5.16
N VAL A 178 28.25 9.80 4.32
CA VAL A 178 28.17 9.99 2.86
C VAL A 178 27.26 11.18 2.49
N LEU A 179 26.29 11.47 3.35
CA LEU A 179 25.49 12.71 3.34
C LEU A 179 25.77 13.47 4.64
N SER A 180 25.86 14.79 4.55
CA SER A 180 26.12 15.67 5.70
C SER A 180 24.93 15.78 6.66
N GLU A 181 23.72 15.65 6.12
CA GLU A 181 22.46 15.70 6.87
C GLU A 181 21.92 14.29 7.14
N LYS A 182 21.21 14.13 8.26
CA LYS A 182 20.60 12.86 8.63
C LYS A 182 19.32 12.58 7.84
N LEU A 183 19.16 11.31 7.50
CA LEU A 183 17.97 10.74 6.87
C LEU A 183 17.14 9.97 7.88
N ASN A 184 15.82 9.97 7.67
CA ASN A 184 14.84 9.18 8.39
C ASN A 184 13.83 8.58 7.40
N PHE A 185 13.09 7.54 7.81
CA PHE A 185 11.88 7.16 7.07
C PHE A 185 10.75 8.16 7.35
N PRO A 186 9.89 8.47 6.36
CA PRO A 186 8.79 9.39 6.54
C PRO A 186 7.80 8.85 7.57
N LYS A 187 7.25 9.74 8.41
CA LYS A 187 6.23 9.39 9.41
C LYS A 187 4.82 9.25 8.81
N TYR A 188 4.63 9.79 7.61
CA TYR A 188 3.41 9.74 6.82
C TYR A 188 3.70 10.06 5.36
N ASN A 189 2.75 9.77 4.47
CA ASN A 189 2.92 10.08 3.06
C ASN A 189 2.76 11.59 2.84
N MET A 190 3.85 12.23 2.42
CA MET A 190 3.90 13.67 2.21
C MET A 190 3.24 14.06 0.88
N GLY A 191 2.39 15.08 0.89
CA GLY A 191 1.58 15.44 -0.28
C GLY A 191 2.36 16.15 -1.37
N ILE A 192 3.28 17.04 -0.97
CA ILE A 192 4.17 17.80 -1.86
C ILE A 192 5.60 17.59 -1.40
N ASN A 193 6.46 17.17 -2.32
CA ASN A 193 7.84 16.75 -2.04
C ASN A 193 8.84 17.38 -3.00
N ARG A 194 10.07 17.57 -2.56
CA ARG A 194 11.22 17.81 -3.43
C ARG A 194 12.17 16.61 -3.33
N PHE A 195 12.31 15.85 -4.42
CA PHE A 195 13.31 14.80 -4.49
C PHE A 195 14.68 15.39 -4.83
N MET A 196 15.76 14.84 -4.26
CA MET A 196 17.12 15.31 -4.57
C MET A 196 17.52 15.06 -6.02
N SER A 197 16.91 14.06 -6.67
CA SER A 197 17.01 13.78 -8.11
C SER A 197 16.22 14.75 -8.99
N ASN A 198 15.45 15.69 -8.44
CA ASN A 198 14.90 16.81 -9.19
C ASN A 198 14.64 18.00 -8.25
N GLN A 199 15.67 18.80 -8.01
CA GLN A 199 15.57 19.94 -7.09
C GLN A 199 14.86 21.17 -7.70
N GLU A 200 14.69 21.18 -9.02
CA GLU A 200 14.04 22.27 -9.76
C GLU A 200 12.52 22.22 -9.69
N ASN A 201 11.95 21.05 -9.38
CA ASN A 201 10.51 20.81 -9.35
C ASN A 201 10.07 20.29 -7.98
N LEU A 202 8.79 20.50 -7.69
CA LEU A 202 8.07 19.81 -6.65
C LEU A 202 7.28 18.69 -7.30
N VAL A 203 7.24 17.54 -6.64
CA VAL A 203 6.54 16.36 -7.13
C VAL A 203 5.35 16.14 -6.21
N LEU A 204 4.18 15.98 -6.82
CA LEU A 204 3.01 15.47 -6.15
C LEU A 204 3.30 14.03 -5.77
N PHE A 205 3.12 13.72 -4.49
CA PHE A 205 2.84 12.37 -4.00
C PHE A 205 3.66 11.22 -4.60
N ASN A 206 4.49 10.61 -3.76
CA ASN A 206 4.94 9.24 -3.99
C ASN A 206 4.69 8.48 -2.70
N ASN A 207 3.66 7.66 -2.69
CA ASN A 207 3.33 6.85 -1.54
C ASN A 207 4.35 5.73 -1.41
N GLY A 208 4.80 5.47 -0.18
CA GLY A 208 5.32 4.15 0.11
C GLY A 208 4.19 3.12 0.02
N THR A 209 4.55 1.84 -0.06
CA THR A 209 3.59 0.74 -0.14
C THR A 209 4.02 -0.40 0.77
N TYR A 210 3.06 -1.26 1.14
CA TYR A 210 3.37 -2.58 1.65
C TYR A 210 2.76 -3.64 0.73
N HIS A 211 3.53 -4.68 0.44
CA HIS A 211 3.03 -5.91 -0.13
C HIS A 211 3.18 -7.06 0.86
N PHE A 212 2.12 -7.85 1.02
CA PHE A 212 2.10 -8.97 1.95
C PHE A 212 1.96 -10.28 1.17
N HIS A 213 2.97 -11.12 1.30
CA HIS A 213 2.97 -12.46 0.74
C HIS A 213 2.53 -13.45 1.81
N LEU A 214 1.44 -14.17 1.56
CA LEU A 214 0.88 -15.14 2.50
C LEU A 214 0.65 -16.48 1.80
N THR A 215 1.11 -17.54 2.45
CA THR A 215 0.67 -18.91 2.17
C THR A 215 -0.03 -19.44 3.41
N LEU A 216 -1.30 -19.81 3.29
CA LEU A 216 -2.07 -20.41 4.38
C LEU A 216 -1.60 -21.85 4.64
N PRO A 217 -1.78 -22.40 5.86
CA PRO A 217 -1.33 -23.74 6.22
C PRO A 217 -1.76 -24.82 5.20
N THR A 218 -0.76 -25.39 4.52
CA THR A 218 -0.93 -26.29 3.38
C THR A 218 -0.14 -27.56 3.62
N LEU A 219 -0.76 -28.72 3.36
CA LEU A 219 -0.08 -30.00 3.50
C LEU A 219 0.86 -30.26 2.31
N THR A 220 2.12 -30.53 2.61
CA THR A 220 3.16 -30.83 1.62
C THR A 220 3.77 -32.21 1.84
N GLN A 221 4.29 -32.80 0.76
CA GLN A 221 5.08 -34.02 0.78
C GLN A 221 6.31 -33.83 -0.12
N ASN A 222 7.50 -33.98 0.46
CA ASN A 222 8.77 -33.71 -0.23
C ASN A 222 8.81 -32.30 -0.87
N SER A 223 8.40 -31.29 -0.11
CA SER A 223 8.33 -29.88 -0.54
C SER A 223 7.45 -29.63 -1.76
N ARG A 224 6.39 -30.42 -1.91
CA ARG A 224 5.36 -30.23 -2.93
C ARG A 224 3.98 -30.28 -2.30
N ILE A 225 3.13 -29.36 -2.68
CA ILE A 225 1.71 -29.34 -2.30
C ILE A 225 1.07 -30.67 -2.72
N ILE A 226 0.39 -31.33 -1.78
CA ILE A 226 -0.24 -32.64 -2.01
C ILE A 226 -1.53 -32.49 -2.83
N ASP A 227 -2.38 -31.53 -2.44
CA ASP A 227 -3.67 -31.25 -3.08
C ASP A 227 -3.67 -29.80 -3.58
N TYR A 228 -3.25 -29.66 -4.82
CA TYR A 228 -3.12 -28.35 -5.45
C TYR A 228 -4.48 -27.69 -5.77
N PRO A 229 -5.51 -28.42 -6.24
CA PRO A 229 -6.86 -27.86 -6.34
C PRO A 229 -7.40 -27.31 -5.02
N SER A 230 -7.21 -28.04 -3.91
CA SER A 230 -7.62 -27.55 -2.58
C SER A 230 -6.81 -26.33 -2.14
N PHE A 231 -5.49 -26.34 -2.36
CA PHE A 231 -4.62 -25.19 -2.10
C PHE A 231 -5.13 -23.94 -2.83
N GLU A 232 -5.38 -24.05 -4.13
CA GLU A 232 -5.86 -22.94 -4.95
C GLU A 232 -7.23 -22.44 -4.50
N ALA A 233 -8.18 -23.35 -4.22
CA ALA A 233 -9.51 -22.99 -3.74
C ALA A 233 -9.46 -22.25 -2.40
N ILE A 234 -8.64 -22.69 -1.45
CA ILE A 234 -8.47 -22.05 -0.14
C ILE A 234 -7.94 -20.61 -0.31
N HIS A 235 -6.89 -20.43 -1.10
CA HIS A 235 -6.28 -19.11 -1.28
C HIS A 235 -7.19 -18.16 -2.07
N ILE A 236 -7.91 -18.64 -3.09
CA ILE A 236 -8.90 -17.82 -3.81
C ILE A 236 -10.04 -17.39 -2.87
N ASN A 237 -10.53 -18.30 -2.02
CA ASN A 237 -11.59 -17.97 -1.06
C ASN A 237 -11.14 -16.90 -0.06
N ALA A 238 -9.90 -17.01 0.42
CA ALA A 238 -9.27 -16.00 1.28
C ALA A 238 -9.13 -14.65 0.57
N ILE A 239 -8.64 -14.64 -0.67
CA ILE A 239 -8.54 -13.40 -1.47
C ILE A 239 -9.92 -12.74 -1.62
N TYR A 240 -10.94 -13.48 -2.03
CA TYR A 240 -12.28 -12.92 -2.21
C TYR A 240 -12.84 -12.34 -0.91
N LEU A 241 -12.61 -12.99 0.23
CA LEU A 241 -12.99 -12.40 1.50
C LEU A 241 -12.19 -11.14 1.83
N LEU A 242 -10.88 -11.14 1.61
CA LEU A 242 -10.04 -9.95 1.82
C LEU A 242 -10.46 -8.77 0.94
N GLN A 243 -10.92 -9.02 -0.29
CA GLN A 243 -11.50 -7.98 -1.16
C GLN A 243 -12.75 -7.33 -0.54
N TRP A 244 -13.59 -8.11 0.14
CA TRP A 244 -14.69 -7.54 0.94
C TRP A 244 -14.19 -6.63 2.07
N PHE A 245 -12.96 -6.84 2.55
CA PHE A 245 -12.35 -6.03 3.60
C PHE A 245 -11.51 -4.84 3.13
N GLU A 246 -11.13 -4.77 1.86
CA GLU A 246 -10.33 -3.66 1.33
C GLU A 246 -10.88 -2.25 1.63
N PRO A 247 -12.20 -1.97 1.55
CA PRO A 247 -12.73 -0.67 1.94
C PRO A 247 -12.36 -0.26 3.36
N PHE A 248 -12.36 -1.20 4.31
CA PHE A 248 -12.05 -0.89 5.71
C PHE A 248 -10.57 -0.55 5.90
N PHE A 249 -9.68 -1.30 5.24
CA PHE A 249 -8.25 -0.97 5.23
C PHE A 249 -7.99 0.40 4.61
N ILE A 250 -8.68 0.74 3.51
CA ILE A 250 -8.57 2.07 2.88
C ILE A 250 -8.97 3.18 3.86
N THR A 251 -10.09 3.04 4.57
CA THR A 251 -10.56 4.09 5.50
C THR A 251 -9.72 4.27 6.75
N THR A 252 -8.90 3.28 7.11
CA THR A 252 -8.10 3.30 8.33
C THR A 252 -6.60 3.52 8.07
N LEU A 253 -6.09 3.09 6.91
CA LEU A 253 -4.66 3.10 6.57
C LEU A 253 -4.33 3.86 5.28
N GLY A 254 -5.31 4.12 4.41
CA GLY A 254 -5.08 4.74 3.11
C GLY A 254 -4.54 6.16 3.19
N SER A 255 -3.88 6.59 2.12
CA SER A 255 -3.27 7.92 2.01
C SER A 255 -4.09 8.87 1.17
N PRO A 256 -4.70 9.90 1.78
CA PRO A 256 -5.49 10.89 1.07
C PRO A 256 -4.65 11.62 0.04
N ASP A 257 -5.29 12.05 -1.04
CA ASP A 257 -4.75 13.08 -1.90
C ASP A 257 -4.75 14.42 -1.13
N ILE A 258 -3.60 15.10 -1.06
CA ILE A 258 -3.51 16.44 -0.45
C ILE A 258 -4.47 17.42 -1.12
N MET A 259 -4.77 17.22 -2.41
CA MET A 259 -5.75 18.04 -3.13
C MET A 259 -7.16 17.84 -2.56
N ALA A 260 -7.52 16.65 -2.08
CA ALA A 260 -8.80 16.42 -1.40
C ALA A 260 -8.89 17.25 -0.10
N VAL A 261 -7.79 17.30 0.65
CA VAL A 261 -7.68 18.07 1.90
C VAL A 261 -7.80 19.57 1.63
N ILE A 262 -7.09 20.07 0.62
CA ILE A 262 -7.16 21.47 0.19
C ILE A 262 -8.58 21.82 -0.25
N SER A 263 -9.15 21.06 -1.19
CA SER A 263 -10.50 21.32 -1.70
C SER A 263 -11.52 21.39 -0.58
N LYS A 264 -11.43 20.49 0.39
CA LYS A 264 -12.33 20.50 1.55
C LYS A 264 -12.09 21.72 2.46
N LYS A 265 -10.83 22.05 2.78
CA LYS A 265 -10.48 23.19 3.64
C LYS A 265 -11.00 24.52 3.09
N TYR A 266 -10.93 24.70 1.78
CA TYR A 266 -11.30 25.94 1.10
C TYR A 266 -12.65 25.90 0.38
N HIS A 267 -13.45 24.84 0.60
CA HIS A 267 -14.78 24.67 0.00
C HIS A 267 -14.79 24.77 -1.54
N LEU A 268 -13.81 24.16 -2.19
CA LEU A 268 -13.68 24.12 -3.64
C LEU A 268 -14.63 23.09 -4.27
N ASN A 269 -14.87 23.24 -5.57
CA ASN A 269 -15.72 22.31 -6.34
C ASN A 269 -14.97 21.05 -6.76
N GLU A 270 -13.64 21.14 -6.87
CA GLU A 270 -12.72 20.08 -7.27
C GLU A 270 -12.70 18.96 -6.22
N LYS A 271 -12.81 17.70 -6.66
CA LYS A 271 -12.96 16.52 -5.81
C LYS A 271 -11.88 15.50 -6.10
N PHE A 272 -11.22 15.06 -5.04
CA PHE A 272 -10.14 14.09 -5.09
C PHE A 272 -10.35 13.01 -4.02
N ALA A 273 -9.53 11.96 -4.04
CA ALA A 273 -9.67 10.82 -3.15
C ALA A 273 -9.24 11.17 -1.72
N GLY A 274 -10.16 11.11 -0.75
CA GLY A 274 -9.84 11.26 0.68
C GLY A 274 -9.38 9.97 1.37
N GLY A 275 -9.57 8.81 0.74
CA GLY A 275 -9.17 7.51 1.28
C GLY A 275 -7.78 7.08 0.81
N SER A 276 -7.64 6.84 -0.49
CA SER A 276 -6.35 6.47 -1.09
C SER A 276 -6.30 6.96 -2.53
N MET A 277 -5.39 7.90 -2.82
CA MET A 277 -5.17 8.36 -4.19
C MET A 277 -4.65 7.22 -5.08
N ARG A 278 -3.70 6.42 -4.56
CA ARG A 278 -3.09 5.29 -5.27
C ARG A 278 -4.14 4.29 -5.73
N ASN A 279 -5.02 3.85 -4.81
CA ASN A 279 -6.06 2.89 -5.13
C ASN A 279 -7.17 3.49 -6.00
N ALA A 280 -7.48 4.78 -5.86
CA ALA A 280 -8.42 5.46 -6.75
C ALA A 280 -7.90 5.52 -8.20
N MET A 281 -6.61 5.77 -8.40
CA MET A 281 -5.99 5.87 -9.73
C MET A 281 -5.77 4.51 -10.36
N SER A 282 -5.54 3.50 -9.53
CA SER A 282 -5.42 2.10 -9.91
C SER A 282 -4.44 1.83 -11.06
N ARG A 283 -3.25 2.42 -10.99
CA ARG A 283 -2.24 2.32 -12.07
C ARG A 283 -1.48 1.00 -12.09
N TYR A 284 -1.08 0.49 -10.92
CA TYR A 284 -0.34 -0.78 -10.75
C TYR A 284 -0.93 -1.66 -9.64
N THR A 285 -1.84 -1.09 -8.86
CA THR A 285 -2.66 -1.79 -7.87
C THR A 285 -4.13 -1.45 -8.08
N GLY A 286 -5.03 -2.24 -7.52
CA GLY A 286 -6.47 -2.02 -7.64
C GLY A 286 -7.19 -2.32 -6.35
N VAL A 287 -8.52 -2.37 -6.43
CA VAL A 287 -9.40 -2.76 -5.33
C VAL A 287 -10.43 -3.75 -5.87
N GLY A 288 -10.43 -4.95 -5.32
CA GLY A 288 -11.19 -6.11 -5.77
C GLY A 288 -10.83 -6.64 -7.14
N THR A 289 -9.72 -6.22 -7.74
CA THR A 289 -9.44 -6.45 -9.16
C THR A 289 -8.95 -7.85 -9.50
N PHE A 290 -8.52 -8.66 -8.53
CA PHE A 290 -8.24 -10.07 -8.74
C PHE A 290 -9.53 -10.83 -9.01
N ASN A 291 -9.47 -11.70 -10.02
CA ASN A 291 -10.50 -12.68 -10.32
C ASN A 291 -9.84 -14.03 -10.59
N LYS A 292 -10.43 -15.12 -10.10
CA LYS A 292 -9.91 -16.48 -10.23
C LYS A 292 -9.63 -16.96 -11.67
N VAL A 293 -10.23 -16.30 -12.68
CA VAL A 293 -9.99 -16.64 -14.10
C VAL A 293 -8.71 -16.01 -14.66
N MET A 294 -8.09 -15.10 -13.91
CA MET A 294 -6.84 -14.45 -14.30
C MET A 294 -5.66 -15.41 -14.19
N ALA A 295 -4.60 -15.11 -14.94
CA ALA A 295 -3.37 -15.88 -14.89
C ALA A 295 -2.69 -15.76 -13.50
N LYS A 296 -1.89 -16.76 -13.17
CA LYS A 296 -1.04 -16.80 -11.97
C LYS A 296 0.30 -16.11 -12.23
N GLY A 297 0.99 -15.67 -11.18
CA GLY A 297 2.31 -15.03 -11.24
C GLY A 297 2.27 -13.52 -11.04
N LYS A 298 3.40 -12.84 -11.29
CA LYS A 298 3.51 -11.38 -11.17
C LYS A 298 2.78 -10.70 -12.33
N ILE A 299 1.57 -10.19 -12.05
CA ILE A 299 0.80 -9.37 -12.99
C ILE A 299 0.68 -7.97 -12.38
N LEU A 300 0.98 -6.95 -13.18
CA LEU A 300 0.93 -5.56 -12.73
C LEU A 300 -0.40 -4.90 -13.09
N THR A 301 -0.87 -5.11 -14.32
CA THR A 301 -2.06 -4.44 -14.83
C THR A 301 -2.85 -5.32 -15.78
N TYR A 302 -4.11 -4.93 -16.00
CA TYR A 302 -5.02 -5.47 -16.99
C TYR A 302 -5.62 -4.34 -17.82
N LYS A 303 -5.97 -4.60 -19.08
CA LYS A 303 -6.72 -3.63 -19.88
C LYS A 303 -8.12 -3.47 -19.32
N VAL A 304 -8.57 -2.23 -19.12
CA VAL A 304 -9.89 -1.93 -18.54
C VAL A 304 -11.01 -2.59 -19.34
N ASP A 305 -10.97 -2.51 -20.67
CA ASP A 305 -12.01 -3.09 -21.54
C ASP A 305 -12.04 -4.62 -21.50
N GLU A 306 -10.89 -5.27 -21.30
CA GLU A 306 -10.83 -6.71 -21.10
C GLU A 306 -11.37 -7.10 -19.72
N PHE A 307 -11.05 -6.32 -18.68
CA PHE A 307 -11.57 -6.52 -17.33
C PHE A 307 -13.09 -6.34 -17.26
N ARG A 308 -13.64 -5.36 -18.00
CA ARG A 308 -15.09 -5.14 -18.09
C ARG A 308 -15.87 -6.37 -18.55
N LYS A 309 -15.25 -7.26 -19.34
CA LYS A 309 -15.89 -8.52 -19.78
C LYS A 309 -16.14 -9.49 -18.63
N LEU A 310 -15.48 -9.31 -17.48
CA LEU A 310 -15.68 -10.09 -16.26
C LEU A 310 -16.80 -9.51 -15.39
N LEU A 311 -17.13 -8.23 -15.55
CA LEU A 311 -18.11 -7.52 -14.75
C LEU A 311 -19.54 -7.88 -15.19
N LYS A 312 -20.48 -7.88 -14.24
CA LYS A 312 -21.90 -8.19 -14.50
C LYS A 312 -22.74 -6.97 -14.88
N PHE A 313 -22.12 -5.80 -14.95
CA PHE A 313 -22.76 -4.53 -15.30
C PHE A 313 -21.94 -3.80 -16.38
N THR A 314 -22.60 -2.89 -17.08
CA THR A 314 -22.00 -2.05 -18.12
C THR A 314 -21.51 -0.72 -17.56
N LYS A 315 -20.73 0.02 -18.36
CA LYS A 315 -20.20 1.34 -17.95
C LYS A 315 -21.32 2.34 -17.68
N GLU A 316 -22.40 2.28 -18.45
CA GLU A 316 -23.54 3.20 -18.40
C GLU A 316 -24.32 3.09 -17.09
N GLU A 317 -24.29 1.93 -16.44
CA GLU A 317 -24.92 1.72 -15.12
C GLU A 317 -24.16 2.47 -14.01
N ASN A 318 -22.90 2.85 -14.24
CA ASN A 318 -22.03 3.54 -13.29
C ASN A 318 -21.97 2.88 -11.90
N ILE A 319 -22.04 1.54 -11.87
CA ILE A 319 -21.98 0.74 -10.63
C ILE A 319 -20.53 0.51 -10.22
N TRP A 320 -19.64 0.23 -11.17
CA TRP A 320 -18.25 -0.04 -10.86
C TRP A 320 -17.64 1.14 -10.11
N TRP A 321 -16.98 0.88 -8.98
CA TRP A 321 -16.33 1.95 -8.21
C TRP A 321 -15.42 2.80 -9.09
N ARG A 322 -14.75 2.22 -10.08
CA ARG A 322 -13.84 2.93 -10.98
C ARG A 322 -14.58 3.90 -11.92
N ASP A 323 -15.74 3.50 -12.42
CA ASP A 323 -16.59 4.39 -13.23
C ASP A 323 -17.17 5.53 -12.37
N GLN A 324 -17.50 5.23 -11.11
CA GLN A 324 -17.92 6.25 -10.13
C GLN A 324 -16.78 7.26 -9.85
N ILE A 325 -15.52 6.79 -9.75
CA ILE A 325 -14.34 7.66 -9.63
C ILE A 325 -14.19 8.54 -10.89
N GLU A 326 -14.22 7.95 -12.09
CA GLU A 326 -14.08 8.68 -13.37
C GLU A 326 -15.14 9.79 -13.51
N SER A 327 -16.37 9.49 -13.12
CA SER A 327 -17.51 10.41 -13.21
C SER A 327 -17.58 11.45 -12.10
N THR A 328 -17.07 11.16 -10.89
CA THR A 328 -17.25 12.02 -9.71
C THR A 328 -16.00 12.80 -9.30
N LEU A 329 -14.81 12.24 -9.52
CA LEU A 329 -13.55 12.84 -9.09
C LEU A 329 -12.81 13.46 -10.28
N ASP A 330 -11.89 14.38 -9.98
CA ASP A 330 -11.20 15.21 -10.95
C ASP A 330 -9.91 14.57 -11.49
N TYR A 331 -10.01 13.28 -11.77
CA TYR A 331 -8.91 12.46 -12.27
C TYR A 331 -9.07 12.06 -13.73
N ALA A 332 -7.95 11.92 -14.41
CA ALA A 332 -7.80 11.32 -15.73
C ALA A 332 -7.24 9.90 -15.56
N LEU A 333 -8.14 8.90 -15.52
CA LEU A 333 -7.76 7.51 -15.28
C LEU A 333 -7.09 6.88 -16.53
N LEU A 334 -6.20 5.92 -16.30
CA LEU A 334 -5.46 5.21 -17.36
C LEU A 334 -6.31 4.12 -18.04
N GLU A 335 -5.91 3.69 -19.24
CA GLU A 335 -6.57 2.58 -19.96
C GLU A 335 -6.31 1.19 -19.35
N ASP A 336 -5.33 1.12 -18.45
CA ASP A 336 -4.97 -0.07 -17.69
C ASP A 336 -5.42 0.10 -16.23
N ILE A 337 -5.79 -1.02 -15.60
CA ILE A 337 -6.13 -1.13 -14.19
C ILE A 337 -5.15 -2.03 -13.47
N GLY A 338 -4.73 -1.65 -12.28
CA GLY A 338 -3.84 -2.45 -11.45
C GLY A 338 -4.53 -3.60 -10.71
N LEU A 339 -3.72 -4.48 -10.14
CA LEU A 339 -4.20 -5.64 -9.37
C LEU A 339 -3.97 -5.48 -7.86
N ASP A 340 -5.01 -5.78 -7.08
CA ASP A 340 -4.97 -5.90 -5.62
C ASP A 340 -4.21 -7.15 -5.15
N PHE A 341 -4.36 -8.28 -5.85
CA PHE A 341 -3.68 -9.53 -5.56
C PHE A 341 -2.96 -10.15 -6.77
N ASN A 342 -1.84 -10.80 -6.50
CA ASN A 342 -1.25 -11.81 -7.39
C ASN A 342 -1.36 -13.18 -6.72
N LEU A 343 -2.00 -14.15 -7.37
CA LEU A 343 -1.97 -15.55 -6.94
C LEU A 343 -0.69 -16.21 -7.44
N GLU A 344 0.04 -16.88 -6.55
CA GLU A 344 1.30 -17.56 -6.87
C GLU A 344 2.32 -16.65 -7.58
N LYS A 345 2.53 -15.42 -7.09
CA LYS A 345 3.59 -14.51 -7.60
C LYS A 345 4.93 -15.23 -7.70
N MET A 346 5.24 -16.04 -6.69
CA MET A 346 6.36 -16.99 -6.69
C MET A 346 5.83 -18.44 -6.71
N TYR A 347 6.64 -19.37 -7.22
CA TYR A 347 6.26 -20.79 -7.32
C TYR A 347 5.86 -21.38 -5.95
N GLN A 348 4.66 -21.99 -5.87
CA GLN A 348 4.08 -22.55 -4.64
C GLN A 348 3.98 -21.54 -3.47
N SER A 349 3.84 -20.24 -3.76
CA SER A 349 3.40 -19.23 -2.79
C SER A 349 1.88 -19.07 -2.84
N GLY A 350 1.21 -18.69 -1.74
CA GLY A 350 -0.22 -18.46 -1.77
C GLY A 350 -0.58 -17.24 -2.62
N PHE A 351 -0.64 -16.07 -2.00
CA PHE A 351 -0.91 -14.81 -2.70
C PHE A 351 -0.04 -13.67 -2.19
N GLU A 352 0.12 -12.66 -3.03
CA GLU A 352 0.62 -11.34 -2.67
C GLU A 352 -0.56 -10.37 -2.63
N PHE A 353 -0.72 -9.62 -1.54
CA PHE A 353 -1.70 -8.55 -1.38
C PHE A 353 -1.00 -7.19 -1.45
N ARG A 354 -1.44 -6.31 -2.36
CA ARG A 354 -0.68 -5.12 -2.81
C ARG A 354 -1.40 -3.79 -2.61
N SER A 355 -2.64 -3.80 -2.15
CA SER A 355 -3.51 -2.62 -2.08
C SER A 355 -3.15 -1.63 -0.96
N PHE A 356 -2.14 -1.90 -0.13
CA PHE A 356 -1.79 -1.05 1.00
C PHE A 356 -0.87 0.11 0.59
N ASP A 357 -1.30 1.31 0.93
CA ASP A 357 -0.40 2.45 1.08
C ASP A 357 0.50 2.24 2.32
N GLU A 358 1.67 2.87 2.37
CA GLU A 358 2.57 2.80 3.52
C GLU A 358 1.94 3.45 4.75
N PHE A 359 2.02 2.73 5.86
CA PHE A 359 1.59 3.13 7.19
C PHE A 359 2.69 2.85 8.24
N PRO A 360 2.57 3.34 9.48
CA PRO A 360 3.60 3.17 10.50
C PRO A 360 3.90 1.70 10.80
N SER A 361 5.18 1.34 10.85
CA SER A 361 5.61 -0.04 11.12
C SER A 361 5.14 -0.59 12.47
N SER A 362 4.77 0.28 13.41
CA SER A 362 4.13 -0.09 14.67
C SER A 362 2.79 -0.81 14.49
N TYR A 363 2.09 -0.60 13.37
CA TYR A 363 0.79 -1.25 13.11
C TYR A 363 0.94 -2.58 12.36
N LEU A 364 2.13 -2.92 11.85
CA LEU A 364 2.31 -4.09 10.97
C LEU A 364 1.84 -5.40 11.60
N ASN A 365 2.14 -5.62 12.88
CA ASN A 365 1.71 -6.82 13.59
C ASN A 365 0.18 -6.94 13.63
N ASP A 366 -0.53 -5.86 14.03
CA ASP A 366 -1.98 -5.86 14.13
C ASP A 366 -2.66 -5.94 12.75
N VAL A 367 -2.11 -5.27 11.73
CA VAL A 367 -2.64 -5.34 10.36
C VAL A 367 -2.49 -6.75 9.79
N LEU A 368 -1.32 -7.39 9.94
CA LEU A 368 -1.11 -8.77 9.50
C LEU A 368 -1.97 -9.76 10.30
N LEU A 369 -2.16 -9.53 11.61
CA LEU A 369 -3.07 -10.33 12.42
C LEU A 369 -4.51 -10.18 11.93
N ALA A 370 -4.97 -8.97 11.59
CA ALA A 370 -6.29 -8.77 10.99
C ALA A 370 -6.44 -9.53 9.67
N ILE A 371 -5.43 -9.49 8.78
CA ILE A 371 -5.43 -10.25 7.53
C ILE A 371 -5.49 -11.76 7.80
N VAL A 372 -4.66 -12.29 8.71
CA VAL A 372 -4.66 -13.72 9.07
C VAL A 372 -5.97 -14.14 9.72
N LEU A 373 -6.57 -13.28 10.54
CA LEU A 373 -7.87 -13.53 11.16
C LEU A 373 -9.01 -13.59 10.13
N ILE A 374 -8.98 -12.72 9.12
CA ILE A 374 -9.90 -12.78 7.98
C ILE A 374 -9.66 -14.06 7.15
N CYS A 375 -8.40 -14.43 6.92
CA CYS A 375 -8.05 -15.68 6.24
C CYS A 375 -8.54 -16.90 7.02
N GLU A 376 -8.40 -16.91 8.34
CA GLU A 376 -8.92 -17.97 9.21
C GLU A 376 -10.42 -18.11 9.00
N HIS A 377 -11.15 -17.00 9.07
CA HIS A 377 -12.59 -17.00 8.86
C HIS A 377 -12.98 -17.54 7.46
N SER A 378 -12.20 -17.24 6.43
CA SER A 378 -12.45 -17.74 5.08
C SER A 378 -12.39 -19.27 4.98
N LEU A 379 -11.66 -19.97 5.87
CA LEU A 379 -11.64 -21.44 5.90
C LEU A 379 -13.00 -22.04 6.31
N HIS A 380 -13.85 -21.24 6.94
CA HIS A 380 -15.16 -21.65 7.44
C HIS A 380 -16.33 -21.16 6.57
N LEU A 381 -16.04 -20.45 5.47
CA LEU A 381 -17.06 -19.94 4.56
C LEU A 381 -17.05 -20.73 3.24
N PRO A 382 -18.21 -21.25 2.79
CA PRO A 382 -18.28 -21.92 1.51
C PRO A 382 -18.34 -20.90 0.36
N ASN A 383 -17.34 -20.90 -0.52
CA ASN A 383 -17.33 -20.16 -1.78
C ASN A 383 -17.75 -18.68 -1.64
N VAL A 384 -16.90 -17.88 -1.00
CA VAL A 384 -17.08 -16.42 -0.88
C VAL A 384 -17.31 -15.83 -2.27
N SER A 385 -18.32 -14.98 -2.41
CA SER A 385 -18.65 -14.35 -3.68
C SER A 385 -17.65 -13.23 -4.00
N TRP A 386 -17.39 -13.04 -5.29
CA TRP A 386 -16.53 -11.94 -5.74
C TRP A 386 -17.22 -10.60 -5.47
N GLY A 387 -16.53 -9.70 -4.76
CA GLY A 387 -17.10 -8.42 -4.32
C GLY A 387 -17.64 -7.55 -5.46
N HIS A 388 -17.02 -7.60 -6.65
CA HIS A 388 -17.47 -6.83 -7.82
C HIS A 388 -18.87 -7.18 -8.28
N ASP A 389 -19.38 -8.38 -7.99
CA ASP A 389 -20.77 -8.74 -8.33
C ASP A 389 -21.79 -8.00 -7.45
N SER A 390 -21.35 -7.38 -6.36
CA SER A 390 -22.19 -6.64 -5.42
C SER A 390 -22.13 -5.13 -5.69
N VAL A 391 -23.31 -4.55 -5.96
CA VAL A 391 -23.51 -3.09 -6.05
C VAL A 391 -23.13 -2.43 -4.74
N VAL A 392 -23.51 -3.05 -3.62
CA VAL A 392 -23.26 -2.53 -2.27
C VAL A 392 -21.77 -2.49 -1.97
N TRP A 393 -21.02 -3.52 -2.34
CA TRP A 393 -19.57 -3.54 -2.17
C TRP A 393 -18.88 -2.48 -3.03
N ASN A 394 -19.26 -2.34 -4.30
CA ASN A 394 -18.72 -1.29 -5.18
C ASN A 394 -18.98 0.12 -4.62
N ASN A 395 -20.18 0.36 -4.09
CA ASN A 395 -20.51 1.62 -3.43
C ASN A 395 -19.67 1.85 -2.18
N LEU A 396 -19.41 0.80 -1.40
CA LEU A 396 -18.56 0.88 -0.21
C LEU A 396 -17.10 1.19 -0.58
N VAL A 397 -16.56 0.54 -1.62
CA VAL A 397 -15.23 0.86 -2.18
C VAL A 397 -15.18 2.32 -2.61
N PHE A 398 -16.12 2.78 -3.43
CA PHE A 398 -16.17 4.17 -3.87
C PHE A 398 -16.23 5.15 -2.71
N LYS A 399 -17.10 4.91 -1.72
CA LYS A 399 -17.19 5.74 -0.51
C LYS A 399 -15.89 5.75 0.29
N SER A 400 -15.22 4.60 0.44
CA SER A 400 -13.95 4.51 1.17
C SER A 400 -12.85 5.30 0.47
N LEU A 401 -12.73 5.19 -0.86
CA LEU A 401 -11.77 5.94 -1.67
C LEU A 401 -12.04 7.44 -1.64
N LYS A 402 -13.32 7.84 -1.68
CA LYS A 402 -13.72 9.25 -1.72
C LYS A 402 -13.61 9.94 -0.36
N HIS A 403 -14.08 9.30 0.70
CA HIS A 403 -14.27 9.95 2.01
C HIS A 403 -13.24 9.54 3.06
N GLY A 404 -12.47 8.48 2.84
CA GLY A 404 -11.44 8.02 3.77
C GLY A 404 -12.00 7.75 5.17
N PHE A 405 -11.36 8.29 6.20
CA PHE A 405 -11.74 8.10 7.59
C PHE A 405 -13.16 8.60 7.93
N GLU A 406 -13.76 9.45 7.09
CA GLU A 406 -15.11 9.98 7.30
C GLU A 406 -16.21 9.11 6.67
N THR A 407 -15.84 7.98 6.07
CA THR A 407 -16.82 7.08 5.46
C THR A 407 -17.77 6.52 6.51
N LYS A 408 -19.06 6.80 6.30
CA LYS A 408 -20.16 6.18 7.05
C LYS A 408 -20.65 4.92 6.36
N ILE A 409 -21.10 3.97 7.17
CA ILE A 409 -21.71 2.71 6.73
C ILE A 409 -23.21 2.68 7.04
N ASN A 410 -24.02 2.46 6.00
CA ASN A 410 -25.47 2.38 6.14
C ASN A 410 -25.95 0.94 6.44
N ASN A 411 -27.25 0.77 6.68
CA ASN A 411 -27.80 -0.53 7.07
C ASN A 411 -27.72 -1.59 5.95
N GLU A 412 -27.88 -1.19 4.70
CA GLU A 412 -27.77 -2.10 3.55
C GLU A 412 -26.33 -2.61 3.40
N GLU A 413 -25.34 -1.71 3.56
CA GLU A 413 -23.92 -2.03 3.55
C GLU A 413 -23.51 -2.96 4.69
N LYS A 414 -23.98 -2.68 5.91
CA LYS A 414 -23.78 -3.58 7.06
C LYS A 414 -24.36 -4.95 6.76
N GLN A 415 -25.60 -5.01 6.29
CA GLN A 415 -26.29 -6.27 6.03
C GLN A 415 -25.54 -7.09 4.98
N ALA A 416 -25.13 -6.49 3.86
CA ALA A 416 -24.38 -7.18 2.82
C ALA A 416 -23.05 -7.76 3.32
N VAL A 417 -22.31 -6.99 4.13
CA VAL A 417 -21.05 -7.47 4.74
C VAL A 417 -21.32 -8.62 5.70
N LEU A 418 -22.33 -8.49 6.58
CA LEU A 418 -22.66 -9.53 7.57
C LEU A 418 -23.20 -10.82 6.92
N GLU A 419 -23.91 -10.71 5.79
CA GLU A 419 -24.37 -11.86 5.00
C GLU A 419 -23.21 -12.65 4.40
N VAL A 420 -22.18 -11.96 3.88
CA VAL A 420 -20.98 -12.62 3.36
C VAL A 420 -20.21 -13.31 4.49
N LEU A 421 -20.13 -12.67 5.66
CA LEU A 421 -19.39 -13.20 6.81
C LEU A 421 -20.14 -14.33 7.55
N GLN A 422 -21.46 -14.47 7.38
CA GLN A 422 -22.25 -15.54 8.04
C GLN A 422 -21.91 -15.69 9.54
N LEU A 423 -21.74 -14.57 10.25
CA LEU A 423 -21.21 -14.58 11.62
C LEU A 423 -22.21 -15.03 12.67
N PHE A 424 -23.50 -14.92 12.36
CA PHE A 424 -24.56 -14.95 13.36
C PHE A 424 -25.56 -16.07 13.12
N ASP A 425 -25.89 -16.75 14.21
CA ASP A 425 -26.99 -17.72 14.28
C ASP A 425 -28.24 -17.06 14.92
N ILE A 426 -29.27 -17.86 15.20
CA ILE A 426 -30.54 -17.40 15.79
C ILE A 426 -30.50 -17.19 17.32
N THR A 427 -29.32 -17.16 17.94
CA THR A 427 -29.16 -17.04 19.40
C THR A 427 -29.38 -15.61 19.89
N ASP A 428 -29.77 -15.44 21.16
CA ASP A 428 -29.98 -14.09 21.74
C ASP A 428 -28.69 -13.28 21.85
N GLU A 429 -27.55 -13.95 22.05
CA GLU A 429 -26.23 -13.33 21.99
C GLU A 429 -25.94 -12.78 20.58
N SER A 430 -26.25 -13.56 19.54
CA SER A 430 -26.11 -13.11 18.15
C SER A 430 -26.98 -11.89 17.85
N LYS A 431 -28.22 -11.86 18.36
CA LYS A 431 -29.13 -10.69 18.23
C LYS A 431 -28.57 -9.45 18.95
N LYS A 432 -27.96 -9.63 20.12
CA LYS A 432 -27.32 -8.52 20.84
C LYS A 432 -26.15 -7.94 20.03
N ILE A 433 -25.27 -8.79 19.52
CA ILE A 433 -24.11 -8.35 18.71
C ILE A 433 -24.57 -7.66 17.43
N GLN A 434 -25.60 -8.19 16.75
CA GLN A 434 -26.22 -7.53 15.59
C GLN A 434 -26.76 -6.15 15.95
N THR A 435 -27.40 -6.00 17.12
CA THR A 435 -27.90 -4.70 17.59
C THR A 435 -26.75 -3.70 17.80
N GLU A 436 -25.65 -4.15 18.41
CA GLU A 436 -24.45 -3.32 18.59
C GLU A 436 -23.85 -2.88 17.25
N LEU A 437 -23.71 -3.80 16.29
CA LEU A 437 -23.22 -3.50 14.93
C LEU A 437 -24.14 -2.53 14.18
N ASN A 438 -25.45 -2.70 14.31
CA ASN A 438 -26.44 -1.84 13.68
C ASN A 438 -26.37 -0.40 14.20
N ALA A 439 -25.95 -0.19 15.46
CA ALA A 439 -25.79 1.14 16.04
C ALA A 439 -24.54 1.90 15.56
N ILE A 440 -23.57 1.22 14.95
CA ILE A 440 -22.32 1.85 14.50
C ILE A 440 -22.54 2.66 13.21
N GLU A 441 -22.15 3.93 13.17
CA GLU A 441 -22.25 4.74 11.95
C GLU A 441 -20.95 4.80 11.12
N GLN A 442 -19.79 4.75 11.79
CA GLN A 442 -18.49 4.92 11.14
C GLN A 442 -17.94 3.58 10.64
N LEU A 443 -17.35 3.60 9.44
CA LEU A 443 -16.86 2.37 8.81
C LEU A 443 -15.71 1.73 9.60
N ASP A 444 -14.81 2.53 10.18
CA ASP A 444 -13.67 2.06 10.97
C ASP A 444 -14.11 1.39 12.29
N ALA A 445 -15.06 1.99 13.01
CA ALA A 445 -15.62 1.40 14.21
C ALA A 445 -16.33 0.08 13.91
N PHE A 446 -17.01 -0.02 12.76
CA PHE A 446 -17.68 -1.25 12.33
C PHE A 446 -16.64 -2.33 12.00
N PHE A 447 -15.55 -1.96 11.32
CA PHE A 447 -14.43 -2.85 11.01
C PHE A 447 -13.81 -3.45 12.27
N PHE A 448 -13.38 -2.61 13.22
CA PHE A 448 -12.74 -3.10 14.43
C PHE A 448 -13.70 -3.93 15.30
N LYS A 449 -15.02 -3.65 15.26
CA LYS A 449 -16.02 -4.51 15.91
C LYS A 449 -16.11 -5.88 15.23
N ILE A 450 -16.05 -5.97 13.90
CA ILE A 450 -15.98 -7.25 13.19
C ILE A 450 -14.72 -8.01 13.57
N LEU A 451 -13.55 -7.35 13.57
CA LEU A 451 -12.29 -7.99 13.96
C LEU A 451 -12.34 -8.51 15.40
N ALA A 452 -12.96 -7.78 16.33
CA ALA A 452 -13.19 -8.26 17.69
C ALA A 452 -14.06 -9.52 17.75
N ILE A 453 -15.15 -9.56 16.98
CA ILE A 453 -16.04 -10.74 16.89
C ILE A 453 -15.29 -11.95 16.31
N LEU A 454 -14.54 -11.74 15.23
CA LEU A 454 -13.72 -12.81 14.62
C LEU A 454 -12.66 -13.32 15.59
N HIS A 455 -11.98 -12.40 16.29
CA HIS A 455 -10.96 -12.75 17.28
C HIS A 455 -11.56 -13.61 18.39
N ASP A 456 -12.67 -13.20 18.98
CA ASP A 456 -13.36 -13.98 20.01
C ASP A 456 -13.80 -15.36 19.52
N LYS A 457 -14.21 -15.47 18.25
CA LYS A 457 -14.61 -16.74 17.63
C LYS A 457 -13.45 -17.71 17.42
N TYR A 458 -12.26 -17.21 17.08
CA TYR A 458 -11.13 -18.04 16.62
C TYR A 458 -9.95 -18.11 17.60
N LYS A 459 -9.89 -17.29 18.66
CA LYS A 459 -8.74 -17.24 19.58
C LYS A 459 -8.41 -18.57 20.29
N GLU A 460 -9.36 -19.49 20.41
CA GLU A 460 -9.14 -20.81 21.06
C GLU A 460 -9.14 -22.00 20.07
N ASN A 461 -9.71 -21.82 18.87
CA ASN A 461 -9.86 -22.88 17.89
C ASN A 461 -9.65 -22.32 16.49
N ASN A 462 -8.42 -22.44 16.00
CA ASN A 462 -8.01 -21.90 14.71
C ASN A 462 -6.97 -22.80 14.03
N THR A 463 -6.73 -22.55 12.74
CA THR A 463 -5.70 -23.21 11.93
C THR A 463 -4.55 -22.28 11.59
N CYS A 464 -4.85 -21.06 11.17
CA CYS A 464 -3.90 -20.07 10.71
C CYS A 464 -3.27 -19.28 11.86
N ILE A 465 -4.07 -18.84 12.84
CA ILE A 465 -3.61 -17.86 13.85
C ILE A 465 -2.46 -18.44 14.67
N ASP A 466 -2.60 -19.63 15.23
CA ASP A 466 -1.56 -20.25 16.07
C ASP A 466 -0.29 -20.52 15.27
N ALA A 467 -0.42 -20.96 14.02
CA ALA A 467 0.70 -21.23 13.12
C ALA A 467 1.44 -19.96 12.69
N MET A 468 0.69 -18.90 12.38
CA MET A 468 1.20 -17.69 11.73
C MET A 468 1.47 -16.56 12.70
N TRP A 469 0.87 -16.53 13.89
CA TRP A 469 1.14 -15.51 14.91
C TRP A 469 2.27 -15.92 15.87
N GLY A 470 2.40 -17.21 16.17
CA GLY A 470 3.48 -17.74 17.02
C GLY A 470 3.29 -17.56 18.53
N GLN A 471 2.17 -16.96 18.96
CA GLN A 471 1.79 -16.80 20.36
C GLN A 471 0.25 -16.84 20.51
N ILE A 472 -0.28 -16.77 21.74
CA ILE A 472 -1.73 -16.67 21.95
C ILE A 472 -2.15 -15.21 21.79
N THR A 473 -3.18 -14.94 20.99
CA THR A 473 -3.73 -13.59 20.83
C THR A 473 -4.67 -13.28 21.99
N THR A 474 -4.28 -12.35 22.88
CA THR A 474 -5.12 -11.97 24.04
C THR A 474 -6.08 -10.84 23.74
N THR A 475 -5.83 -10.07 22.68
CA THR A 475 -6.61 -8.90 22.28
C THR A 475 -6.84 -8.92 20.76
N PRO A 476 -7.98 -8.39 20.29
CA PRO A 476 -8.21 -8.25 18.86
C PRO A 476 -7.26 -7.21 18.24
N PRO A 477 -6.90 -7.37 16.96
CA PRO A 477 -6.05 -6.39 16.27
C PRO A 477 -6.77 -5.04 16.15
N THR A 478 -6.05 -3.96 16.44
CA THR A 478 -6.55 -2.59 16.36
C THR A 478 -5.41 -1.61 16.11
N TRP A 479 -5.70 -0.46 15.51
CA TRP A 479 -4.74 0.63 15.34
C TRP A 479 -5.46 1.98 15.29
N ASP A 480 -4.71 3.06 15.50
CA ASP A 480 -5.24 4.42 15.32
C ASP A 480 -5.53 4.68 13.84
N ASN A 481 -6.59 5.43 13.54
CA ASN A 481 -6.95 5.76 12.16
C ASN A 481 -5.86 6.64 11.51
N PHE A 482 -5.00 6.00 10.71
CA PHE A 482 -3.87 6.64 10.07
C PHE A 482 -4.29 7.52 8.90
N ASN A 483 -5.35 7.16 8.15
CA ASN A 483 -5.91 8.03 7.13
C ASN A 483 -6.30 9.40 7.71
N LYS A 484 -6.95 9.42 8.88
CA LYS A 484 -7.25 10.65 9.63
C LYS A 484 -5.98 11.42 10.00
N TYR A 485 -4.97 10.74 10.55
CA TYR A 485 -3.70 11.36 10.90
C TYR A 485 -3.03 12.02 9.67
N GLN A 486 -3.07 11.38 8.50
CA GLN A 486 -2.52 11.93 7.26
C GLN A 486 -3.26 13.20 6.82
N VAL A 487 -4.59 13.22 6.89
CA VAL A 487 -5.38 14.44 6.64
C VAL A 487 -4.97 15.57 7.59
N GLU A 488 -4.80 15.28 8.87
CA GLU A 488 -4.34 16.27 9.87
C GLU A 488 -2.93 16.80 9.56
N GLN A 489 -2.02 15.96 9.07
CA GLN A 489 -0.69 16.42 8.68
C GLN A 489 -0.71 17.24 7.39
N HIS A 490 -1.53 16.88 6.40
CA HIS A 490 -1.70 17.70 5.20
C HIS A 490 -2.29 19.07 5.50
N LEU A 491 -3.22 19.17 6.45
CA LEU A 491 -3.74 20.47 6.91
C LEU A 491 -2.64 21.38 7.45
N LYS A 492 -1.65 20.83 8.16
CA LYS A 492 -0.45 21.54 8.62
C LYS A 492 0.51 21.87 7.48
N GLN A 493 0.66 20.96 6.51
CA GLN A 493 1.55 21.19 5.36
C GLN A 493 1.14 22.42 4.54
N ILE A 494 -0.15 22.71 4.46
CA ILE A 494 -0.69 23.85 3.72
C ILE A 494 -0.84 25.12 4.57
N GLU A 495 -0.32 25.13 5.79
CA GLU A 495 -0.22 26.35 6.61
C GLU A 495 1.02 27.15 6.22
N ALA A 496 0.83 28.45 6.02
CA ALA A 496 1.94 29.35 5.77
C ALA A 496 2.79 29.51 7.02
N LEU A 497 4.09 29.71 6.81
CA LEU A 497 5.01 30.13 7.87
C LEU A 497 4.73 31.60 8.22
N ASP A 498 4.82 31.89 9.51
CA ASP A 498 4.69 33.25 10.07
C ASP A 498 5.83 34.18 9.64
#